data_AF-A0A368H0L5-F1
#
_entry.id   AF-A0A368H0L5-F1
#
_cell.length_a   1.000
_cell.length_b   1.000
_cell.length_c   1.000
_cell.angle_alpha   90.00
_cell.angle_beta   90.00
_cell.angle_gamma   90.00
#
_symmetry.space_group_name_H-M   'P 1'
#
loop_
_entity.id
_entity.type
_entity.pdbx_description
1 polymer ?
#
loop_
_entity_poly.entity_id
_entity_poly.type
_entity_poly.pdbx_seq_one_letter_code
_entity_poly.pdbx_strand_id
1 'polypeptide(L)'
;MYGLCTVLLALHFIFRYILICRSSYMFLFTNKCYIVMWALVSLSWGAAYFIITYFLFAPTERFYDYAQESVLAQLSNDLRSMTFFCVFVYEVRDGITYVYLDSLIGLSVIVAMMVATFAVMIICGFKIAKTLSRLPLSAKTRDIQNQLLRALIWQAVIPFIFSYMPRFLMFFFVLMGYPSNR
;
A
#
# COMPACT_ATOMS: atom_id res chain seq x y z
N MET A 1 6.87 5.09 -5.19
CA MET A 1 7.61 4.52 -4.03
C MET A 1 6.77 3.54 -3.20
N TYR A 2 5.57 3.89 -2.76
CA TYR A 2 4.78 3.03 -1.85
C TYR A 2 4.40 1.65 -2.40
N GLY A 3 3.98 1.56 -3.68
CA GLY A 3 3.64 0.26 -4.30
C GLY A 3 4.80 -0.74 -4.31
N LEU A 4 6.04 -0.27 -4.53
CA LEU A 4 7.22 -1.13 -4.48
C LEU A 4 7.49 -1.62 -3.05
N CYS A 5 7.36 -0.74 -2.05
CA CYS A 5 7.57 -1.11 -0.66
C CYS A 5 6.55 -2.16 -0.17
N THR A 6 5.27 -2.03 -0.54
CA THR A 6 4.23 -3.00 -0.15
C THR A 6 4.46 -4.38 -0.76
N VAL A 7 4.79 -4.44 -2.05
CA VAL A 7 5.02 -5.73 -2.72
C VAL A 7 6.29 -6.41 -2.22
N LEU A 8 7.36 -5.65 -1.95
CA LEU A 8 8.59 -6.20 -1.36
C LEU A 8 8.34 -6.77 0.04
N LEU A 9 7.58 -6.04 0.87
CA LEU A 9 7.19 -6.55 2.18
C LEU A 9 6.36 -7.84 2.05
N ALA A 10 5.38 -7.87 1.15
CA ALA A 10 4.61 -9.09 0.88
C ALA A 10 5.51 -10.25 0.39
N LEU A 11 6.52 -9.98 -0.43
CA LEU A 11 7.50 -10.97 -0.87
C LEU A 11 8.33 -11.53 0.28
N HIS A 12 8.70 -10.72 1.27
CA HIS A 12 9.38 -11.22 2.47
C HIS A 12 8.50 -12.22 3.24
N PHE A 13 7.19 -11.97 3.33
CA PHE A 13 6.24 -12.92 3.91
C PHE A 13 6.11 -14.20 3.07
N ILE A 14 6.02 -14.09 1.74
CA ILE A 14 5.96 -15.25 0.83
C ILE A 14 7.24 -16.09 0.95
N PHE A 15 8.41 -15.45 0.94
CA PHE A 15 9.70 -16.11 1.08
C PHE A 15 9.77 -16.91 2.39
N ARG A 16 9.41 -16.29 3.51
CA ARG A 16 9.40 -16.96 4.82
C ARG A 16 8.37 -18.08 4.88
N TYR A 17 7.20 -17.88 4.27
CA TYR A 17 6.18 -18.92 4.15
C TYR A 17 6.71 -20.13 3.38
N ILE A 18 7.38 -19.93 2.24
CA ILE A 18 7.96 -21.02 1.47
C ILE A 18 9.07 -21.71 2.27
N LEU A 19 9.95 -20.95 2.91
CA LEU A 19 11.05 -21.49 3.74
C LEU A 19 10.56 -22.43 4.85
N ILE A 20 9.51 -22.06 5.58
CA ILE A 20 9.07 -22.78 6.78
C ILE A 20 7.98 -23.81 6.45
N CYS A 21 7.00 -23.44 5.63
CA CYS A 21 5.83 -24.29 5.38
C CYS A 21 5.97 -25.18 4.14
N ARG A 22 6.82 -24.81 3.18
CA ARG A 22 6.85 -25.40 1.84
C ARG A 22 8.28 -25.46 1.27
N SER A 23 9.22 -26.01 2.03
CA SER A 23 10.65 -26.07 1.67
C SER A 23 10.93 -26.67 0.28
N SER A 24 10.07 -27.58 -0.21
CA SER A 24 10.13 -28.13 -1.58
C SER A 24 10.06 -27.08 -2.69
N TYR A 25 9.50 -25.89 -2.41
CA TYR A 25 9.37 -24.78 -3.36
C TYR A 25 10.46 -23.73 -3.21
N MET A 26 11.52 -23.98 -2.43
CA MET A 26 12.63 -23.04 -2.24
C MET A 26 13.34 -22.67 -3.55
N PHE A 27 13.27 -23.53 -4.57
CA PHE A 27 13.83 -23.25 -5.90
C PHE A 27 13.30 -21.93 -6.51
N LEU A 28 12.09 -21.48 -6.13
CA LEU A 28 11.51 -20.20 -6.54
C LEU A 28 12.30 -18.97 -6.07
N PHE A 29 13.13 -19.12 -5.03
CA PHE A 29 13.97 -18.05 -4.48
C PHE A 29 15.47 -18.31 -4.63
N THR A 30 15.88 -19.51 -5.06
CA THR A 30 17.30 -19.86 -5.27
C THR A 30 17.72 -19.77 -6.74
N ASN A 31 16.83 -20.15 -7.67
CA ASN A 31 17.17 -20.15 -9.09
C ASN A 31 17.05 -18.72 -9.67
N LYS A 32 18.11 -18.30 -10.37
CA LYS A 32 18.27 -16.96 -10.96
C LYS A 32 17.07 -16.53 -11.81
N CYS A 33 16.47 -17.45 -12.58
CA CYS A 33 15.32 -17.13 -13.43
C CYS A 33 14.11 -16.66 -12.61
N TYR A 34 13.80 -17.36 -11.50
CA TYR A 34 12.68 -16.97 -10.64
C TYR A 34 12.99 -15.73 -9.80
N ILE A 35 14.25 -15.50 -9.42
CA ILE A 35 14.65 -14.25 -8.77
C ILE A 35 14.39 -13.06 -9.70
N VAL A 36 14.76 -13.18 -10.99
CA VAL A 36 14.46 -12.15 -12.01
C VAL A 36 12.95 -11.99 -12.18
N MET A 37 12.19 -13.08 -12.21
CA MET A 37 10.72 -13.03 -12.25
C MET A 37 10.14 -12.23 -11.07
N TRP A 38 10.58 -12.47 -9.83
CA TRP A 38 10.12 -11.72 -8.66
C TRP A 38 10.51 -10.24 -8.70
N ALA A 39 11.70 -9.93 -9.21
CA ALA A 39 12.13 -8.55 -9.43
C ALA A 39 11.22 -7.85 -10.45
N LEU A 40 10.91 -8.50 -11.58
CA LEU A 40 10.01 -7.97 -12.60
C LEU A 40 8.58 -7.78 -12.08
N VAL A 41 8.06 -8.72 -11.30
CA VAL A 41 6.74 -8.60 -10.64
C VAL A 41 6.73 -7.42 -9.66
N SER A 42 7.80 -7.21 -8.91
CA SER A 42 7.90 -6.09 -7.97
C SER A 42 7.92 -4.75 -8.72
N LEU A 43 8.73 -4.67 -9.78
CA LEU A 43 8.85 -3.48 -10.61
C LEU A 43 7.54 -3.16 -11.34
N SER A 44 6.85 -4.17 -11.88
CA SER A 44 5.57 -3.98 -12.57
C SER A 44 4.49 -3.50 -11.60
N TRP A 45 4.47 -4.03 -10.36
CA TRP A 45 3.56 -3.56 -9.32
C TRP A 45 3.83 -2.10 -8.92
N GLY A 46 5.10 -1.75 -8.77
CA GLY A 46 5.52 -0.36 -8.52
C GLY A 46 5.18 0.59 -9.69
N ALA A 47 5.36 0.12 -10.92
CA ALA A 47 5.05 0.88 -12.14
C ALA A 47 3.53 1.07 -12.30
N ALA A 48 2.72 0.03 -12.06
CA ALA A 48 1.26 0.14 -12.07
C ALA A 48 0.78 1.20 -11.08
N TYR A 49 1.30 1.17 -9.85
CA TYR A 49 1.01 2.21 -8.86
C TYR A 49 1.42 3.60 -9.36
N PHE A 50 2.62 3.74 -9.92
CA PHE A 50 3.10 5.02 -10.45
C PHE A 50 2.20 5.57 -11.57
N ILE A 51 1.84 4.73 -12.55
CA ILE A 51 0.97 5.09 -13.67
C ILE A 51 -0.38 5.57 -13.14
N ILE A 52 -1.00 4.85 -12.20
CA ILE A 52 -2.27 5.26 -11.61
C ILE A 52 -2.13 6.63 -10.94
N THR A 53 -1.12 6.81 -10.09
CA THR A 53 -0.93 8.10 -9.39
C THR A 53 -0.58 9.25 -10.33
N TYR A 54 0.10 8.97 -11.45
CA TYR A 54 0.52 10.01 -12.38
C TYR A 54 -0.62 10.44 -13.30
N PHE A 55 -1.41 9.49 -13.82
CA PHE A 55 -2.46 9.80 -14.79
C PHE A 55 -3.82 10.05 -14.14
N LEU A 56 -4.22 9.24 -13.15
CA LEU A 56 -5.58 9.30 -12.59
C LEU A 56 -5.68 10.26 -11.41
N PHE A 57 -4.56 10.62 -10.78
CA PHE A 57 -4.50 11.58 -9.66
C PHE A 57 -3.72 12.86 -10.00
N ALA A 58 -3.56 13.15 -11.30
CA ALA A 58 -2.99 14.41 -11.74
C ALA A 58 -3.87 15.57 -11.24
N PRO A 59 -3.28 16.61 -10.61
CA PRO A 59 -4.05 17.77 -10.19
C PRO A 59 -4.61 18.50 -11.42
N THR A 60 -5.91 18.70 -11.44
CA THR A 60 -6.60 19.48 -12.47
C THR A 60 -6.66 20.96 -12.06
N GLU A 61 -6.82 21.87 -13.02
CA GLU A 61 -7.02 23.30 -12.74
C GLU A 61 -8.15 23.55 -11.72
N ARG A 62 -9.22 22.75 -11.77
CA ARG A 62 -10.33 22.82 -10.81
C ARG A 62 -9.91 22.48 -9.39
N PHE A 63 -9.02 21.50 -9.23
CA PHE A 63 -8.48 21.18 -7.91
C PHE A 63 -7.61 22.33 -7.38
N TYR A 64 -6.80 22.95 -8.26
CA TYR A 64 -6.04 24.14 -7.87
C TYR A 64 -6.99 25.24 -7.38
N ASP A 65 -8.03 25.58 -8.14
CA ASP A 65 -8.96 26.64 -7.75
C ASP A 65 -9.70 26.31 -6.43
N TYR A 66 -10.04 25.04 -6.20
CA TYR A 66 -10.66 24.58 -4.96
C TYR A 66 -9.72 24.66 -3.74
N ALA A 67 -8.47 24.24 -3.89
CA ALA A 67 -7.55 24.04 -2.78
C ALA A 67 -6.59 25.22 -2.54
N GLN A 68 -6.36 26.08 -3.53
CA GLN A 68 -5.37 27.17 -3.50
C GLN A 68 -5.53 28.06 -2.27
N GLU A 69 -6.73 28.59 -2.03
CA GLU A 69 -6.97 29.51 -0.91
C GLU A 69 -6.70 28.84 0.44
N SER A 70 -7.13 27.60 0.60
CA SER A 70 -6.95 26.85 1.85
C SER A 70 -5.48 26.52 2.11
N VAL A 71 -4.73 26.16 1.06
CA VAL A 71 -3.30 25.84 1.16
C VAL A 71 -2.48 27.10 1.41
N LEU A 72 -2.78 28.20 0.71
CA LEU A 72 -2.07 29.46 0.91
C LEU A 72 -2.29 29.98 2.34
N ALA A 73 -3.49 29.85 2.89
CA ALA A 73 -3.80 30.27 4.26
C ALA A 73 -3.06 29.44 5.34
N GLN A 74 -2.85 28.15 5.11
CA GLN A 74 -2.25 27.25 6.11
C GLN A 74 -0.73 27.06 5.96
N LEU A 75 -0.24 27.00 4.72
CA LEU A 75 1.16 26.70 4.39
C LEU A 75 1.94 27.91 3.88
N SER A 76 1.29 29.07 3.68
CA SER A 76 1.87 30.30 3.12
C SER A 76 2.63 30.09 1.80
N ASN A 77 2.30 29.03 1.07
CA ASN A 77 2.94 28.62 -0.17
C ASN A 77 1.91 28.48 -1.28
N ASP A 78 2.35 28.74 -2.50
CA ASP A 78 1.54 28.56 -3.70
C ASP A 78 1.42 27.07 -4.02
N LEU A 79 0.19 26.55 -4.06
CA LEU A 79 -0.08 25.15 -4.39
C LEU A 79 0.40 24.80 -5.81
N ARG A 80 0.35 25.75 -6.75
CA ARG A 80 0.82 25.55 -8.14
C ARG A 80 2.34 25.36 -8.23
N SER A 81 3.08 25.80 -7.22
CA SER A 81 4.53 25.59 -7.14
C SER A 81 4.92 24.21 -6.56
N MET A 82 3.94 23.43 -6.10
CA MET A 82 4.18 22.14 -5.47
C MET A 82 3.92 20.97 -6.42
N THR A 83 4.77 19.95 -6.34
CA THR A 83 4.53 18.65 -7.00
C THR A 83 3.80 17.73 -6.02
N PHE A 84 2.54 17.40 -6.34
CA PHE A 84 1.74 16.46 -5.57
C PHE A 84 0.78 15.69 -6.49
N PHE A 85 0.27 14.57 -5.99
CA PHE A 85 -0.88 13.90 -6.59
C PHE A 85 -2.08 14.13 -5.67
N CYS A 86 -3.27 14.24 -6.23
CA CYS A 86 -4.49 14.51 -5.48
C CYS A 86 -5.58 13.48 -5.79
N VAL A 87 -6.24 13.01 -4.75
CA VAL A 87 -7.44 12.19 -4.88
C VAL A 87 -8.64 13.13 -4.77
N PHE A 88 -9.10 13.64 -5.91
CA PHE A 88 -10.27 14.52 -6.00
C PHE A 88 -11.44 13.76 -6.63
N VAL A 89 -12.31 13.20 -5.78
CA VAL A 89 -13.35 12.23 -6.21
C VAL A 89 -14.63 12.92 -6.65
N TYR A 90 -15.00 14.04 -6.03
CA TYR A 90 -16.20 14.77 -6.40
C TYR A 90 -16.13 16.25 -5.99
N GLU A 91 -16.95 17.06 -6.64
CA GLU A 91 -17.22 18.46 -6.27
C GLU A 91 -18.75 18.67 -6.20
N VAL A 92 -19.21 19.50 -5.26
CA VAL A 92 -20.61 19.92 -5.20
C VAL A 92 -20.68 21.36 -5.68
N ARG A 93 -21.39 21.60 -6.77
CA ARG A 93 -21.57 22.93 -7.36
C ARG A 93 -23.05 23.20 -7.58
N ASP A 94 -23.56 24.29 -7.03
CA ASP A 94 -24.96 24.71 -7.17
C ASP A 94 -25.97 23.61 -6.77
N GLY A 95 -25.64 22.80 -5.77
CA GLY A 95 -26.44 21.67 -5.30
C GLY A 95 -26.35 20.40 -6.16
N ILE A 96 -25.54 20.41 -7.23
CA ILE A 96 -25.29 19.26 -8.12
C ILE A 96 -23.91 18.68 -7.81
N THR A 97 -23.85 17.37 -7.57
CA THR A 97 -22.61 16.64 -7.31
C THR A 97 -22.01 16.14 -8.63
N TYR A 98 -20.82 16.63 -8.98
CA TYR A 98 -20.03 16.15 -10.10
C TYR A 98 -18.98 15.16 -9.60
N VAL A 99 -19.00 13.94 -10.11
CA VAL A 99 -18.08 12.87 -9.71
C VAL A 99 -17.01 12.70 -10.78
N TYR A 100 -15.74 12.71 -10.36
CA TYR A 100 -14.59 12.46 -11.20
C TYR A 100 -14.32 10.97 -11.26
N LEU A 101 -14.80 10.33 -12.33
CA LEU A 101 -14.73 8.87 -12.49
C LEU A 101 -13.29 8.35 -12.53
N ASP A 102 -12.36 9.10 -13.14
CA ASP A 102 -10.94 8.73 -13.23
C ASP A 102 -10.31 8.61 -11.83
N SER A 103 -10.52 9.61 -10.97
CA SER A 103 -10.09 9.58 -9.57
C SER A 103 -10.72 8.42 -8.80
N LEU A 104 -12.00 8.11 -9.04
CA LEU A 104 -12.70 7.02 -8.38
C LEU A 104 -12.14 5.65 -8.79
N ILE A 105 -11.87 5.46 -10.08
CA ILE A 105 -11.25 4.23 -10.61
C ILE A 105 -9.84 4.09 -10.03
N GLY A 106 -9.04 5.16 -10.07
CA GLY A 106 -7.67 5.16 -9.56
C GLY A 106 -7.62 4.81 -8.07
N LEU A 107 -8.52 5.41 -7.29
CA LEU A 107 -8.66 5.12 -5.85
C LEU A 107 -9.07 3.66 -5.62
N SER A 108 -10.07 3.18 -6.35
CA SER A 108 -10.57 1.81 -6.24
C SER A 108 -9.48 0.78 -6.54
N VAL A 109 -8.68 1.00 -7.59
CA VAL A 109 -7.56 0.11 -7.96
C VAL A 109 -6.47 0.14 -6.90
N ILE A 110 -6.07 1.31 -6.38
CA ILE A 110 -5.04 1.42 -5.33
C ILE A 110 -5.50 0.76 -4.03
N VAL A 111 -6.76 0.92 -3.63
CA VAL A 111 -7.33 0.24 -2.47
C VAL A 111 -7.32 -1.27 -2.68
N ALA A 112 -7.72 -1.77 -3.86
CA ALA A 112 -7.68 -3.18 -4.18
C ALA A 112 -6.25 -3.76 -4.15
N MET A 113 -5.28 -3.05 -4.72
CA MET A 113 -3.86 -3.42 -4.65
C MET A 113 -3.38 -3.52 -3.20
N MET A 114 -3.75 -2.55 -2.35
CA MET A 114 -3.40 -2.55 -0.95
C MET A 114 -4.03 -3.74 -0.21
N VAL A 115 -5.34 -3.95 -0.33
CA VAL A 115 -6.05 -5.09 0.29
C VAL A 115 -5.44 -6.42 -0.14
N ALA A 116 -5.14 -6.60 -1.42
CA ALA A 116 -4.52 -7.81 -1.93
C ALA A 116 -3.15 -8.09 -1.27
N THR A 117 -2.28 -7.08 -1.20
CA THR A 117 -0.96 -7.24 -0.54
C THR A 117 -1.09 -7.55 0.95
N PHE A 118 -1.99 -6.88 1.67
CA PHE A 118 -2.24 -7.15 3.09
C PHE A 118 -2.82 -8.54 3.34
N ALA A 119 -3.77 -8.98 2.51
CA ALA A 119 -4.32 -10.32 2.59
C ALA A 119 -3.23 -11.40 2.45
N VAL A 120 -2.32 -11.24 1.48
CA VAL A 120 -1.18 -12.14 1.29
C VAL A 120 -0.30 -12.19 2.54
N MET A 121 0.05 -11.03 3.11
CA MET A 121 0.88 -10.95 4.32
C MET A 121 0.22 -11.65 5.52
N ILE A 122 -1.08 -11.38 5.75
CA ILE A 122 -1.84 -11.97 6.86
C ILE A 122 -1.93 -13.50 6.70
N ILE A 123 -2.29 -13.98 5.50
CA ILE A 123 -2.42 -15.41 5.21
C ILE A 123 -1.07 -16.11 5.40
N CYS A 124 0.01 -15.55 4.86
CA CYS A 124 1.36 -16.10 5.01
C CYS A 124 1.78 -16.11 6.48
N GLY A 125 1.62 -15.00 7.19
CA GLY A 125 1.97 -14.87 8.61
C GLY A 125 1.23 -15.88 9.48
N PHE A 126 -0.08 -16.04 9.27
CA PHE A 126 -0.88 -17.02 10.00
C PHE A 126 -0.42 -18.46 9.72
N LYS A 127 -0.17 -18.80 8.45
CA LYS A 127 0.34 -20.13 8.08
C LYS A 127 1.70 -20.42 8.68
N ILE A 128 2.62 -19.44 8.68
CA ILE A 128 3.94 -19.58 9.30
C ILE A 128 3.79 -19.85 10.80
N ALA A 129 3.00 -19.04 11.51
CA ALA A 129 2.77 -19.21 12.95
C ALA A 129 2.19 -20.59 13.28
N LYS A 130 1.20 -21.05 12.49
CA LYS A 130 0.58 -22.37 12.66
C LYS A 130 1.53 -23.53 12.36
N THR A 131 2.40 -23.40 11.36
CA THR A 131 3.39 -24.44 11.06
C THR A 131 4.47 -24.49 12.14
N LEU A 132 4.94 -23.33 12.59
CA LEU A 132 6.01 -23.23 13.58
C LEU A 132 5.61 -23.84 14.94
N SER A 133 4.32 -23.79 15.30
CA SER A 133 3.81 -24.43 16.52
C SER A 133 3.71 -25.95 16.43
N ARG A 134 3.72 -26.53 15.21
CA ARG A 134 3.59 -27.97 14.98
C ARG A 134 4.92 -28.66 14.67
N LEU A 135 5.94 -27.92 14.26
CA LEU A 135 7.24 -28.50 13.92
C LEU A 135 8.00 -28.93 15.18
N PRO A 136 8.58 -30.15 15.20
CA PRO A 136 9.41 -30.63 16.30
C PRO A 136 10.80 -29.98 16.23
N LEU A 137 10.89 -28.71 16.61
CA LEU A 137 12.13 -27.94 16.66
C LEU A 137 12.74 -27.96 18.06
N SER A 138 14.06 -27.85 18.14
CA SER A 138 14.74 -27.59 19.42
C SER A 138 14.22 -26.28 20.03
N ALA A 139 14.27 -26.16 21.36
CA ALA A 139 13.81 -24.96 22.06
C ALA A 139 14.52 -23.69 21.54
N LYS A 140 15.84 -23.79 21.31
CA LYS A 140 16.67 -22.69 20.77
C LYS A 140 16.26 -22.30 19.35
N THR A 141 16.09 -23.28 18.46
CA THR A 141 15.70 -23.01 17.06
C THR A 141 14.29 -22.41 16.99
N ARG A 142 13.35 -22.94 17.79
CA ARG A 142 11.98 -22.42 17.85
C ARG A 142 11.95 -20.96 18.29
N ASP A 143 12.73 -20.61 19.31
CA ASP A 143 12.81 -19.23 19.79
C ASP A 143 13.34 -18.28 18.70
N ILE A 144 14.42 -18.65 18.01
CA ILE A 144 14.97 -17.88 16.88
C ILE A 144 13.92 -17.66 15.78
N GLN A 145 13.19 -18.71 15.37
CA GLN A 145 12.17 -18.60 14.33
C GLN A 145 11.00 -17.69 14.76
N ASN A 146 10.59 -17.77 16.04
CA ASN A 146 9.57 -16.89 16.60
C ASN A 146 10.03 -15.42 16.63
N GLN A 147 11.28 -15.16 17.01
CA GLN A 147 11.85 -13.82 17.00
C GLN A 147 11.90 -13.25 15.58
N LEU A 148 12.30 -14.05 14.59
CA LEU A 148 12.33 -13.64 13.18
C LEU A 148 10.92 -13.35 12.63
N LEU A 149 9.93 -14.21 12.95
CA LEU A 149 8.54 -13.96 12.56
C LEU A 149 8.01 -12.68 13.22
N ARG A 150 8.27 -12.48 14.51
CA ARG A 150 7.88 -11.27 15.23
C ARG A 150 8.50 -10.01 14.61
N ALA A 151 9.78 -10.06 14.27
CA ALA A 151 10.46 -8.96 13.59
C ALA A 151 9.82 -8.65 12.23
N LEU A 152 9.48 -9.67 11.44
CA LEU A 152 8.80 -9.50 10.16
C LEU A 152 7.40 -8.87 10.32
N ILE A 153 6.65 -9.27 11.34
CA ILE A 153 5.35 -8.65 11.67
C ILE A 153 5.55 -7.17 12.01
N TRP A 154 6.54 -6.83 12.83
CA TRP A 154 6.84 -5.43 13.16
C TRP A 154 7.25 -4.61 11.92
N GLN A 155 8.00 -5.20 10.99
CA GLN A 155 8.32 -4.56 9.71
C GLN A 155 7.08 -4.22 8.87
N ALA A 156 5.98 -4.95 9.04
CA ALA A 156 4.71 -4.65 8.38
C ALA A 156 3.82 -3.68 9.18
N VAL A 157 3.78 -3.84 10.49
CA VAL A 157 2.91 -3.04 11.38
C VAL A 157 3.36 -1.58 11.44
N ILE A 158 4.67 -1.30 11.48
CA ILE A 158 5.17 0.08 11.58
C ILE A 158 4.74 0.91 10.35
N PRO A 159 5.02 0.49 9.10
CA PRO A 159 4.51 1.20 7.92
C PRO A 159 2.98 1.26 7.86
N PHE A 160 2.29 0.25 8.38
CA PHE A 160 0.82 0.27 8.47
C PHE A 160 0.31 1.42 9.32
N ILE A 161 0.77 1.54 10.56
CA ILE A 161 0.31 2.56 11.48
C ILE A 161 0.72 3.95 11.00
N PHE A 162 1.99 4.13 10.63
CA PHE A 162 2.53 5.47 10.35
C PHE A 162 2.31 5.97 8.93
N SER A 163 2.05 5.07 7.97
CA SER A 163 1.96 5.45 6.55
C SER A 163 0.65 5.03 5.91
N TYR A 164 0.21 3.79 6.08
CA TYR A 164 -1.01 3.30 5.41
C TYR A 164 -2.30 3.75 6.09
N MET A 165 -2.34 3.78 7.44
CA MET A 165 -3.53 4.21 8.20
C MET A 165 -3.89 5.69 7.94
N PRO A 166 -2.96 6.66 7.98
CA PRO A 166 -3.29 8.05 7.65
C PRO A 166 -3.86 8.22 6.24
N ARG A 167 -3.36 7.45 5.26
CA ARG A 167 -3.90 7.43 3.89
C ARG A 167 -5.30 6.85 3.83
N PHE A 168 -5.55 5.74 4.53
CA PHE A 168 -6.88 5.15 4.56
C PHE A 168 -7.90 6.12 5.16
N LEU A 169 -7.52 6.82 6.24
CA LEU A 169 -8.34 7.89 6.82
C LEU A 169 -8.56 9.04 5.84
N MET A 170 -7.51 9.49 5.14
CA MET A 170 -7.62 10.52 4.10
C MET A 170 -8.62 10.10 3.02
N PHE A 171 -8.51 8.89 2.47
CA PHE A 171 -9.43 8.38 1.44
C PHE A 171 -10.86 8.26 1.97
N PHE A 172 -11.02 7.78 3.21
CA PHE A 172 -12.32 7.69 3.86
C PHE A 172 -12.96 9.08 4.01
N PHE A 173 -12.22 10.08 4.46
CA PHE A 173 -12.73 11.45 4.60
C PHE A 173 -13.06 12.11 3.25
N VAL A 174 -12.24 11.87 2.22
CA VAL A 174 -12.52 12.34 0.86
C VAL A 174 -13.82 11.73 0.33
N LEU A 175 -14.04 10.42 0.53
CA LEU A 175 -15.25 9.73 0.09
C LEU A 175 -16.50 10.15 0.87
N MET A 176 -16.37 10.34 2.18
CA MET A 176 -17.44 10.87 3.03
C MET A 176 -17.73 12.35 2.72
N GLY A 177 -16.82 13.01 1.99
CA GLY A 177 -16.62 14.46 1.84
C GLY A 177 -17.24 15.25 2.97
N TYR A 178 -16.51 15.21 4.08
CA TYR A 178 -16.79 16.04 5.22
C TYR A 178 -16.96 17.49 4.72
N PRO A 179 -18.17 18.07 4.80
CA PRO A 179 -18.36 19.43 4.34
C PRO A 179 -17.40 20.29 5.15
N SER A 180 -16.55 21.03 4.43
CA SER A 180 -15.87 22.15 5.06
C SER A 180 -17.00 23.08 5.49
N ASN A 181 -17.29 23.13 6.79
CA ASN A 181 -18.16 24.15 7.36
C ASN A 181 -17.52 25.51 7.05
N ARG A 182 -17.89 26.08 5.92
CA ARG A 182 -17.76 27.50 5.60
C ARG A 182 -19.14 27.99 5.22
#